data_AF-A0A8T5RII6-F1
#
_entry.id   AF-A0A8T5RII6-F1
#
_cell.length_a   1.000
_cell.length_b   1.000
_cell.length_c   1.000
_cell.angle_alpha   90.00
_cell.angle_beta   90.00
_cell.angle_gamma   90.00
#
_symmetry.space_group_name_H-M   'P 1'
#
loop_
_entity.id
_entity.type
_entity.pdbx_description
1 polymer ?
#
loop_
_entity_poly.entity_id
_entity_poly.type
_entity_poly.pdbx_seq_one_letter_code
_entity_poly.pdbx_strand_id
1 'polypeptide(L)'
;MPEKEAWVYQLDWSNIIKILGLDKIEQIPEDKRIRVTKKLSKLYGSESMLSFNPQELDELVASELKNLMEKELRSHAKQKEKMEKQIKARMPSMKRPGVIPIDMNDIKDLPDEIKKMFSKMFMQNEGDDDNDDDSDKYNEDKNSYYI
;
A
#
# COMPACT_ATOMS: atom_id res chain seq x y z
N MET A 1 14.44 -3.25 -26.13
CA MET A 1 13.75 -1.96 -26.33
C MET A 1 13.49 -1.82 -27.83
N PRO A 2 12.24 -1.62 -28.28
CA PRO A 2 11.96 -1.39 -29.71
C PRO A 2 12.60 -0.07 -30.16
N GLU A 3 13.02 0.02 -31.44
CA GLU A 3 13.66 1.20 -32.04
C GLU A 3 12.86 2.52 -31.87
N LYS A 4 11.56 2.41 -31.58
CA LYS A 4 10.63 3.52 -31.39
C LYS A 4 10.91 4.39 -30.16
N GLU A 5 11.87 4.06 -29.30
CA GLU A 5 12.18 4.85 -28.09
C GLU A 5 13.65 5.29 -28.04
N ALA A 6 14.32 5.43 -29.19
CA ALA A 6 15.75 5.79 -29.27
C ALA A 6 16.12 7.11 -28.55
N TRP A 7 15.20 8.07 -28.47
CA TRP A 7 15.42 9.33 -27.74
C TRP A 7 15.62 9.13 -26.23
N VAL A 8 15.16 8.00 -25.67
CA VAL A 8 15.35 7.69 -24.25
C VAL A 8 16.83 7.54 -23.89
N TYR A 9 17.69 7.20 -24.85
CA TYR A 9 19.14 7.15 -24.66
C TYR A 9 19.80 8.54 -24.54
N GLN A 10 19.11 9.62 -24.93
CA GLN A 10 19.60 11.00 -24.78
C GLN A 10 19.32 11.56 -23.39
N LEU A 11 18.50 10.89 -22.57
CA LEU A 11 18.11 11.36 -21.26
C LEU A 11 19.25 11.26 -20.26
N ASP A 12 19.48 12.34 -19.52
CA ASP A 12 20.31 12.29 -18.33
C ASP A 12 19.43 12.02 -17.10
N TRP A 13 19.33 10.74 -16.75
CA TRP A 13 18.61 10.31 -15.56
C TRP A 13 19.12 10.96 -14.28
N SER A 14 20.40 11.33 -14.21
CA SER A 14 20.97 12.04 -13.06
C SER A 14 20.39 13.45 -12.94
N ASN A 15 20.21 14.13 -14.08
CA ASN A 15 19.57 15.44 -14.12
C ASN A 15 18.08 15.34 -13.78
N ILE A 16 17.36 14.36 -14.34
CA ILE A 16 15.95 14.10 -14.04
C ILE A 16 15.74 13.85 -12.53
N ILE A 17 16.60 13.06 -11.90
CA ILE A 17 16.57 12.79 -10.45
C ILE A 17 16.73 14.09 -9.65
N LYS A 18 17.68 14.95 -10.04
CA LYS A 18 17.88 16.26 -9.41
C LYS A 18 16.66 17.18 -9.57
N ILE A 19 16.06 17.24 -10.77
CA ILE A 19 14.85 18.04 -11.03
C ILE A 19 13.68 17.57 -10.15
N LEU A 20 13.57 16.26 -9.95
CA LEU A 20 12.55 15.67 -9.07
C LEU A 20 12.86 15.85 -7.56
N GLY A 21 14.05 16.34 -7.20
CA GLY A 21 14.49 16.43 -5.81
C GLY A 21 14.67 15.07 -5.15
N LEU A 22 15.04 14.06 -5.93
CA LEU A 22 15.30 12.70 -5.46
C LEU A 22 16.82 12.50 -5.29
N ASP A 23 17.21 11.57 -4.42
CA ASP A 23 18.61 11.25 -4.17
C ASP A 23 19.09 10.12 -5.07
N LYS A 24 18.21 9.17 -5.41
CA LYS A 24 18.55 7.98 -6.18
C LYS A 24 17.47 7.56 -7.17
N ILE A 25 17.88 6.83 -8.21
CA ILE A 25 17.00 6.39 -9.28
C ILE A 25 15.98 5.34 -8.83
N GLU A 26 16.29 4.56 -7.80
CA GLU A 26 15.41 3.50 -7.28
C GLU A 26 14.14 4.07 -6.63
N GLN A 27 14.14 5.37 -6.29
CA GLN A 27 12.94 6.07 -5.84
C GLN A 27 11.93 6.32 -6.96
N ILE A 28 12.32 6.11 -8.22
CA ILE A 28 11.45 6.16 -9.39
C ILE A 28 11.17 4.72 -9.85
N PRO A 29 9.96 4.20 -9.59
CA PRO A 29 9.55 2.88 -10.05
C PRO A 29 9.78 2.68 -11.56
N GLU A 30 10.30 1.52 -11.95
CA GLU A 30 10.63 1.21 -13.35
C GLU A 30 9.41 1.24 -14.27
N ASP A 31 8.27 0.75 -13.79
CA ASP A 31 7.00 0.80 -14.49
C ASP A 31 6.59 2.25 -14.84
N LYS A 32 6.87 3.20 -13.94
CA LYS A 32 6.60 4.63 -14.18
C LYS A 32 7.52 5.20 -15.24
N ARG A 33 8.82 4.86 -15.21
CA ARG A 33 9.77 5.27 -16.24
C ARG A 33 9.29 4.82 -17.63
N ILE A 34 8.94 3.54 -17.76
CA ILE A 34 8.41 2.97 -19.01
C ILE A 34 7.09 3.63 -19.43
N ARG A 35 6.20 3.93 -18.46
CA ARG A 35 4.90 4.55 -18.76
C ARG A 35 5.07 5.97 -19.30
N VAL A 36 5.99 6.74 -18.73
CA VAL A 36 6.30 8.10 -19.18
C VAL A 36 6.94 8.08 -20.56
N THR A 37 7.95 7.23 -20.81
CA THR A 37 8.60 7.15 -22.13
C THR A 37 7.59 6.79 -23.22
N LYS A 38 6.72 5.80 -22.98
CA LYS A 38 5.65 5.43 -23.91
C LYS A 38 4.63 6.54 -24.11
N LYS A 39 4.22 7.22 -23.04
CA LYS A 39 3.25 8.32 -23.11
C LYS A 39 3.80 9.47 -23.96
N LEU A 40 5.03 9.89 -23.69
CA LEU A 40 5.65 11.00 -24.41
C LEU A 40 5.92 10.64 -25.87
N SER A 41 6.42 9.42 -26.14
CA SER A 41 6.60 8.93 -27.52
C SER A 41 5.29 8.90 -28.31
N LYS A 42 4.16 8.59 -27.65
CA LYS A 42 2.83 8.61 -28.27
C LYS A 42 2.30 10.03 -28.50
N LEU A 43 2.61 10.97 -27.61
CA LEU A 43 2.10 12.35 -27.68
C LEU A 43 2.85 13.20 -28.70
N TYR A 44 4.18 13.13 -28.68
CA TYR A 44 5.03 14.02 -29.47
C TYR A 44 5.62 13.33 -30.71
N GLY A 45 5.63 12.00 -30.73
CA GLY A 45 6.31 11.22 -31.76
C GLY A 45 7.81 11.12 -31.48
N SER A 46 8.38 9.94 -31.70
CA SER A 46 9.77 9.64 -31.36
C SER A 46 10.79 10.49 -32.13
N GLU A 47 10.48 10.87 -33.38
CA GLU A 47 11.33 11.72 -34.20
C GLU A 47 11.39 13.15 -33.67
N SER A 48 10.23 13.71 -33.28
CA SER A 48 10.19 15.03 -32.65
C SER A 48 10.99 15.05 -31.37
N MET A 49 10.90 14.00 -30.54
CA MET A 49 11.64 13.89 -29.27
C MET A 49 13.15 13.93 -29.47
N LEU A 50 13.67 13.36 -30.56
CA LEU A 50 15.10 13.39 -30.91
C LEU A 50 15.61 14.80 -31.28
N SER A 51 14.70 15.72 -31.65
CA SER A 51 15.03 17.11 -32.02
C SER A 51 15.06 18.08 -30.85
N PHE A 52 14.55 17.70 -29.67
CA PHE A 52 14.61 18.54 -28.49
C PHE A 52 16.04 18.68 -27.96
N ASN A 53 16.31 19.79 -27.28
CA ASN A 53 17.53 19.89 -26.52
C ASN A 53 17.49 18.88 -25.35
N PRO A 54 18.63 18.25 -24.99
CA PRO A 54 18.67 17.26 -23.92
C PRO A 54 18.08 17.75 -22.59
N GLN A 55 18.31 19.02 -22.26
CA GLN A 55 17.82 19.62 -21.02
C GLN A 55 16.29 19.82 -21.02
N GLU A 56 15.71 20.24 -22.15
CA GLU A 56 14.26 20.36 -22.31
C GLU A 56 13.59 18.98 -22.26
N LEU A 57 14.26 17.99 -22.82
CA LEU A 57 13.80 16.60 -22.81
C LEU A 57 13.79 16.02 -21.39
N ASP A 58 14.84 16.29 -20.60
CA ASP A 58 14.91 15.91 -19.19
C ASP A 58 13.81 16.58 -18.36
N GLU A 59 13.61 17.90 -18.55
CA GLU A 59 12.55 18.66 -17.87
C GLU A 59 11.16 18.12 -18.22
N LEU A 60 10.92 17.79 -19.48
CA LEU A 60 9.66 17.21 -19.95
C LEU A 60 9.41 15.86 -19.27
N VAL A 61 10.42 14.98 -19.24
CA VAL A 61 10.31 13.67 -18.58
C VAL A 61 10.10 13.81 -17.07
N ALA A 62 10.85 14.71 -16.41
CA ALA A 62 10.72 14.97 -14.99
C ALA A 62 9.33 15.53 -14.64
N SER A 63 8.81 16.47 -15.42
CA SER A 63 7.47 17.03 -15.20
C SER A 63 6.37 15.98 -15.31
N GLU A 64 6.48 15.08 -16.29
CA GLU A 64 5.50 14.01 -16.50
C GLU A 64 5.60 12.93 -15.42
N LEU A 65 6.81 12.57 -14.99
CA LEU A 65 7.03 11.68 -13.86
C LEU A 65 6.43 12.24 -12.57
N LYS A 66 6.65 13.52 -12.28
CA LYS A 66 6.07 14.20 -11.11
C LYS A 66 4.55 14.15 -11.15
N ASN A 67 3.94 14.49 -12.28
CA ASN A 67 2.50 14.45 -12.47
C ASN A 67 1.91 13.05 -12.24
N LEU A 68 2.60 12.02 -12.74
CA LEU A 68 2.18 10.63 -12.59
C LEU A 68 2.22 10.19 -11.12
N MET A 69 3.32 10.50 -10.42
CA MET A 69 3.48 10.18 -9.00
C MET A 69 2.47 10.92 -8.12
N GLU A 70 2.25 12.21 -8.35
CA GLU A 70 1.25 12.98 -7.59
C GLU A 70 -0.18 12.47 -7.81
N LYS A 71 -0.52 12.09 -9.05
CA LYS A 71 -1.85 11.59 -9.37
C LYS A 71 -2.15 10.28 -8.63
N GLU A 72 -1.15 9.42 -8.48
CA GLU A 72 -1.29 8.17 -7.73
C GLU A 72 -1.44 8.42 -6.22
N LEU A 73 -0.65 9.32 -5.64
CA LEU A 73 -0.83 9.71 -4.22
C LEU A 73 -2.26 10.20 -3.95
N ARG A 74 -2.79 11.06 -4.83
CA ARG A 74 -4.19 11.54 -4.73
C ARG A 74 -5.20 10.40 -4.91
N SER A 75 -4.93 9.45 -5.82
CA SER A 75 -5.79 8.29 -6.06
C SER A 75 -5.82 7.34 -4.85
N HIS A 76 -4.66 7.03 -4.27
CA HIS A 76 -4.54 6.20 -3.08
C HIS A 76 -5.21 6.86 -1.88
N ALA A 77 -5.04 8.17 -1.68
CA ALA A 77 -5.73 8.91 -0.62
C ALA A 77 -7.26 8.78 -0.76
N LYS A 78 -7.80 8.98 -1.97
CA LYS A 78 -9.24 8.81 -2.24
C LYS A 78 -9.73 7.38 -2.04
N GLN A 79 -8.92 6.38 -2.40
CA GLN A 79 -9.28 4.98 -2.19
C GLN A 79 -9.26 4.61 -0.69
N LYS A 80 -8.25 5.08 0.05
CA LYS A 80 -8.17 4.92 1.50
C LYS A 80 -9.36 5.56 2.20
N GLU A 81 -9.72 6.79 1.83
CA GLU A 81 -10.90 7.47 2.38
C GLU A 81 -12.20 6.70 2.09
N LYS A 82 -12.36 6.16 0.87
CA LYS A 82 -13.51 5.30 0.52
C LYS A 82 -13.54 4.03 1.36
N MET A 83 -12.39 3.39 1.56
CA MET A 83 -12.27 2.18 2.36
C MET A 83 -12.57 2.45 3.84
N GLU A 84 -12.01 3.52 4.42
CA GLU A 84 -12.30 3.94 5.80
C GLU A 84 -13.77 4.28 6.00
N LYS A 85 -14.39 4.97 5.03
CA LYS A 85 -15.84 5.23 5.05
C LYS A 85 -16.66 3.94 5.01
N GLN A 86 -16.28 2.95 4.19
CA GLN A 86 -16.96 1.66 4.13
C GLN A 86 -16.77 0.85 5.42
N ILE A 87 -15.56 0.82 5.98
CA ILE A 87 -15.26 0.15 7.26
C ILE A 87 -16.07 0.80 8.39
N LYS A 88 -16.04 2.14 8.50
CA LYS A 88 -16.79 2.89 9.50
C LYS A 88 -18.31 2.74 9.35
N ALA A 89 -18.81 2.64 8.12
CA ALA A 89 -20.23 2.38 7.85
C ALA A 89 -20.64 0.94 8.20
N ARG A 90 -19.73 -0.04 8.00
CA ARG A 90 -19.97 -1.46 8.35
C ARG A 90 -19.74 -1.76 9.83
N MET A 91 -18.95 -0.94 10.54
CA MET A 91 -18.74 -1.04 11.99
C MET A 91 -19.37 0.14 12.74
N PRO A 92 -20.70 0.12 12.96
CA PRO A 92 -21.34 1.10 13.82
C PRO A 92 -20.87 0.85 15.26
N SER A 93 -19.98 1.71 15.74
CA SER A 93 -19.57 1.82 17.15
C SER A 93 -18.95 0.57 17.80
N MET A 94 -17.63 0.40 17.65
CA MET A 94 -16.78 -0.22 18.70
C MET A 94 -16.71 0.69 19.95
N LYS A 95 -17.85 1.19 20.44
CA LYS A 95 -17.95 1.95 21.70
C LYS A 95 -18.57 1.13 22.83
N ARG A 96 -18.82 -0.16 22.62
CA ARG A 96 -19.30 -1.08 23.65
C ARG A 96 -18.29 -2.23 23.79
N PRO A 97 -17.72 -2.48 24.99
CA PRO A 97 -17.07 -3.75 25.25
C PRO A 97 -18.18 -4.79 25.30
N GLY A 98 -18.28 -5.63 24.28
CA GLY A 98 -19.34 -6.64 24.19
C GLY A 98 -19.50 -7.14 22.78
N VAL A 99 -18.86 -8.29 22.53
CA VAL A 99 -19.12 -9.28 21.47
C VAL A 99 -19.46 -8.71 20.09
N ILE A 100 -18.48 -8.74 19.19
CA ILE A 100 -18.74 -8.62 17.75
C ILE A 100 -19.54 -9.88 17.35
N PRO A 101 -20.82 -9.79 16.95
CA PRO A 101 -21.54 -10.97 16.49
C PRO A 101 -20.96 -11.38 15.14
N ILE A 102 -20.20 -12.46 15.14
CA ILE A 102 -19.76 -13.13 13.91
C ILE A 102 -20.93 -13.99 13.45
N ASP A 103 -21.52 -13.68 12.30
CA ASP A 103 -22.54 -14.53 11.68
C ASP A 103 -21.85 -15.78 11.13
N MET A 104 -22.09 -16.94 11.76
CA MET A 104 -21.51 -18.23 11.37
C MET A 104 -21.94 -18.67 9.95
N ASN A 105 -22.97 -18.06 9.38
CA ASN A 105 -23.38 -18.33 8.00
C ASN A 105 -22.40 -17.78 6.97
N ASP A 106 -21.68 -16.69 7.27
CA ASP A 106 -20.63 -16.13 6.40
C ASP A 106 -19.35 -16.97 6.39
N ILE A 107 -19.20 -17.85 7.39
CA ILE A 107 -18.03 -18.72 7.56
C ILE A 107 -18.21 -20.07 6.85
N LYS A 108 -19.44 -20.40 6.43
CA LYS A 108 -19.80 -21.73 5.94
C LYS A 108 -18.98 -22.18 4.71
N ASP A 109 -18.64 -21.23 3.84
CA ASP A 109 -17.86 -21.46 2.61
C ASP A 109 -16.34 -21.34 2.79
N LEU A 110 -15.84 -21.07 4.00
CA LEU A 110 -14.38 -21.04 4.25
C LEU A 110 -13.80 -22.44 4.48
N PRO A 111 -12.55 -22.70 4.03
CA PRO A 111 -11.80 -23.92 4.34
C PRO A 111 -11.71 -24.17 5.84
N ASP A 112 -11.80 -25.43 6.26
CA ASP A 112 -11.89 -25.83 7.68
C ASP A 112 -10.71 -25.38 8.54
N GLU A 113 -9.52 -25.20 7.96
CA GLU A 113 -8.35 -24.67 8.66
C GLU A 113 -8.54 -23.21 9.09
N ILE A 114 -9.19 -22.41 8.25
CA ILE A 114 -9.48 -21.00 8.55
C ILE A 114 -10.58 -20.93 9.60
N LYS A 115 -11.59 -21.81 9.52
CA LYS A 115 -12.65 -21.92 10.55
C LYS A 115 -12.06 -22.21 11.92
N LYS A 116 -11.13 -23.16 12.01
CA LYS A 116 -10.47 -23.57 13.26
C LYS A 116 -9.57 -22.48 13.83
N MET A 117 -8.92 -21.71 12.96
CA MET A 117 -8.08 -20.58 13.38
C MET A 117 -8.93 -19.42 13.93
N PHE A 118 -10.05 -19.10 13.27
CA PHE A 118 -11.01 -18.11 13.78
C PHE A 118 -11.65 -18.57 15.09
N SER A 119 -12.17 -19.80 15.17
CA SER A 119 -12.81 -20.30 16.40
C SER A 119 -11.85 -20.26 17.60
N LYS A 120 -10.58 -20.63 17.40
CA LYS A 120 -9.57 -20.63 18.46
C LYS A 120 -9.22 -19.21 18.93
N MET A 121 -9.19 -18.23 18.01
CA MET A 121 -8.89 -16.84 18.33
C MET A 121 -10.03 -16.13 19.08
N PHE A 122 -11.29 -16.54 18.84
CA PHE A 122 -12.47 -15.95 19.49
C PHE A 122 -12.92 -16.68 20.76
N MET A 123 -12.73 -18.00 20.87
CA MET A 123 -13.06 -18.76 22.09
C MET A 123 -12.08 -18.53 23.24
N GLN A 124 -10.85 -18.07 22.99
CA GLN A 124 -9.86 -17.84 24.05
C GLN A 124 -10.14 -16.60 24.92
N ASN A 125 -11.24 -15.88 24.67
CA ASN A 125 -11.68 -14.69 25.40
C ASN A 125 -13.06 -14.82 26.07
N GLU A 126 -13.70 -15.99 26.04
CA GLU A 126 -14.87 -16.29 26.87
C GLU A 126 -14.42 -17.17 28.06
N GLY A 127 -14.74 -16.70 29.27
CA GLY A 127 -14.07 -17.10 30.50
C GLY A 127 -14.16 -18.58 30.86
N ASP A 128 -13.02 -19.11 31.31
CA ASP A 128 -12.98 -20.13 32.36
C ASP A 128 -13.48 -19.48 33.65
N ASP A 129 -14.79 -19.56 33.88
CA ASP A 129 -15.37 -19.53 35.22
C ASP A 129 -15.46 -20.99 35.69
N ASP A 130 -14.30 -21.64 35.84
CA ASP A 130 -14.20 -22.91 36.55
C ASP A 130 -13.98 -22.58 38.03
N ASN A 131 -15.06 -22.80 38.80
CA ASN A 131 -15.09 -22.68 40.24
C ASN A 131 -14.00 -23.56 40.89
N ASP A 132 -13.41 -22.96 41.94
CA ASP A 132 -12.68 -23.56 43.06
C ASP A 132 -12.65 -25.10 43.14
N ASP A 133 -11.45 -25.67 43.09
CA ASP A 133 -11.04 -26.59 44.16
C ASP A 133 -9.50 -26.68 44.29
N ASP A 134 -9.01 -26.29 45.47
CA ASP A 134 -7.77 -26.69 46.15
C ASP A 134 -6.42 -26.72 45.39
N SER A 135 -5.56 -25.75 45.71
CA SER A 135 -4.42 -25.93 46.65
C SER A 135 -3.18 -25.08 46.30
N ASP A 136 -2.80 -24.26 47.28
CA ASP A 136 -1.47 -23.72 47.62
C ASP A 136 -0.37 -23.61 46.54
N LYS A 137 0.15 -22.38 46.40
CA LYS A 137 1.46 -21.92 46.92
C LYS A 137 2.24 -21.02 45.92
N TYR A 138 2.39 -19.75 46.31
CA TYR A 138 3.54 -18.85 46.04
C TYR A 138 4.47 -19.19 44.86
N ASN A 139 4.54 -18.31 43.85
CA ASN A 139 5.77 -17.54 43.64
C ASN A 139 5.62 -16.34 42.68
N GLU A 140 6.23 -15.24 43.12
CA GLU A 140 6.62 -14.06 42.35
C GLU A 140 7.33 -14.43 41.03
N ASP A 141 7.09 -13.69 39.94
CA ASP A 141 7.90 -12.52 39.57
C ASP A 141 7.60 -12.02 38.13
N LYS A 142 7.57 -10.68 37.99
CA LYS A 142 8.11 -9.88 36.88
C LYS A 142 7.72 -10.18 35.43
N ASN A 143 6.92 -9.29 34.84
CA ASN A 143 7.46 -8.21 33.98
C ASN A 143 6.32 -7.42 33.32
N SER A 144 6.19 -6.16 33.73
CA SER A 144 5.41 -5.15 33.02
C SER A 144 6.23 -4.58 31.87
N TYR A 145 5.71 -4.67 30.63
CA TYR A 145 6.03 -3.75 29.54
C TYR A 145 4.76 -3.59 28.69
N TYR A 146 4.16 -2.40 28.72
CA TYR A 146 3.16 -1.99 27.74
C TYR A 146 3.88 -1.42 26.51
N ILE A 147 3.55 -1.93 25.32
CA ILE A 147 3.76 -1.28 24.02
C ILE A 147 2.44 -0.60 23.63
#